data_AF-A0A7J9PXT6-F1
#
_entry.id   AF-A0A7J9PXT6-F1
#
_cell.length_a   1.000
_cell.length_b   1.000
_cell.length_c   1.000
_cell.angle_alpha   90.00
_cell.angle_beta   90.00
_cell.angle_gamma   90.00
#
_symmetry.space_group_name_H-M   'P 1'
#
loop_
_entity.id
_entity.type
_entity.pdbx_description
1 polymer ?
#
loop_
_entity_poly.entity_id
_entity_poly.type
_entity_poly.pdbx_seq_one_letter_code
_entity_poly.pdbx_strand_id
1 'polypeptide(L)'
;MEPILPMMLIIFSAVFFGSQFVPRKFCKNFDDFGYNASMVFGILLNAVIWFVIISFQGKMCFPFAPTALSFIAGVVWVFGNIFLISAVSRIGMARSFTIINLVSIISFVGAILFLGEMRVAVGVIFTALAGVFIIMSGCALITLTTSRKEKMKSKKGLIYAFLSSFFFGSFNIMIMYSINIQGLHVNAAALSLALGGTLGAVVILLKKGKIRYWFNVRKRWHGLGVSGGVLWGMGNILSLYAMQKIGVSISVPMIQGFMTIVSALWGIVVFREMHDVIPERRKKALIIFMAGMIITIAGVWVINQAY
;
A
#
# COMPACT_ATOMS: atom_id res chain seq x y z
N MET A 1 -12.56 3.72 26.14
CA MET A 1 -13.39 4.08 24.98
C MET A 1 -12.60 5.12 24.19
N GLU A 2 -12.05 4.89 22.98
CA GLU A 2 -12.23 3.81 22.01
C GLU A 2 -10.93 3.52 21.22
N PRO A 3 -10.36 2.30 21.27
CA PRO A 3 -9.41 1.82 20.25
C PRO A 3 -10.12 1.34 18.96
N ILE A 4 -11.45 1.49 18.87
CA ILE A 4 -12.25 1.02 17.73
C ILE A 4 -11.95 1.85 16.49
N LEU A 5 -11.92 3.18 16.59
CA LEU A 5 -11.74 4.04 15.42
C LEU A 5 -10.40 3.78 14.67
N PRO A 6 -9.22 3.74 15.33
CA PRO A 6 -7.98 3.39 14.63
C PRO A 6 -8.03 2.02 13.95
N MET A 7 -8.61 1.02 14.62
CA MET A 7 -8.75 -0.32 14.05
C MET A 7 -9.68 -0.33 12.82
N MET A 8 -10.79 0.42 12.87
CA MET A 8 -11.68 0.58 11.71
C MET A 8 -10.92 1.23 10.54
N LEU A 9 -10.18 2.31 10.78
CA LEU A 9 -9.38 2.98 9.76
C LEU A 9 -8.36 2.02 9.13
N ILE A 10 -7.72 1.17 9.93
CA ILE A 10 -6.78 0.14 9.46
C ILE A 10 -7.48 -0.90 8.57
N ILE A 11 -8.60 -1.46 9.02
CA ILE A 11 -9.32 -2.49 8.27
C ILE A 11 -9.85 -1.93 6.95
N PHE A 12 -10.49 -0.75 6.98
CA PHE A 12 -11.02 -0.13 5.76
C PHE A 12 -9.89 0.28 4.80
N SER A 13 -8.80 0.88 5.30
CA SER A 13 -7.65 1.21 4.45
C SER A 13 -7.05 -0.03 3.79
N ALA A 14 -6.92 -1.13 4.53
CA ALA A 14 -6.46 -2.41 4.00
C ALA A 14 -7.38 -3.00 2.92
N VAL A 15 -8.71 -2.85 3.07
CA VAL A 15 -9.68 -3.26 2.04
C VAL A 15 -9.45 -2.48 0.74
N PHE A 16 -9.28 -1.16 0.85
CA PHE A 16 -9.00 -0.30 -0.30
C PHE A 16 -7.65 -0.63 -0.95
N PHE A 17 -6.57 -0.73 -0.18
CA PHE A 17 -5.25 -1.07 -0.69
C PHE A 17 -5.17 -2.49 -1.27
N GLY A 18 -5.85 -3.47 -0.67
CA GLY A 18 -5.90 -4.84 -1.17
C GLY A 18 -6.67 -4.96 -2.50
N SER A 19 -7.54 -3.99 -2.79
CA SER A 19 -8.40 -3.97 -3.99
C SER A 19 -7.86 -3.10 -5.13
N GLN A 20 -6.89 -2.21 -4.87
CA GLN A 20 -6.43 -1.18 -5.81
C GLN A 20 -5.94 -1.71 -7.19
N PHE A 21 -5.44 -2.96 -7.25
CA PHE A 21 -4.96 -3.58 -8.50
C PHE A 21 -5.94 -4.57 -9.11
N VAL A 22 -7.14 -4.72 -8.55
CA VAL A 22 -8.23 -5.46 -9.19
C VAL A 22 -8.55 -4.86 -10.58
N PRO A 23 -8.69 -3.52 -10.75
CA PRO A 23 -8.90 -2.92 -12.07
C PRO A 23 -7.78 -3.21 -13.07
N ARG A 24 -6.51 -3.26 -12.62
CA ARG A 24 -5.33 -3.55 -13.46
C ARG A 24 -5.47 -4.88 -14.22
N LYS A 25 -6.03 -5.90 -13.58
CA LYS A 25 -6.19 -7.25 -14.17
C LYS A 25 -7.12 -7.27 -15.39
N PHE A 26 -8.01 -6.29 -15.52
CA PHE A 26 -8.89 -6.12 -16.69
C PHE A 26 -8.22 -5.34 -17.85
N CYS A 27 -7.03 -4.78 -17.64
CA CYS A 27 -6.30 -3.94 -18.60
C CYS A 27 -5.11 -4.67 -19.27
N LYS A 28 -5.33 -5.82 -19.93
CA LYS A 28 -4.24 -6.69 -20.43
C LYS A 28 -3.17 -5.99 -21.31
N ASN A 29 -3.55 -5.03 -22.13
CA ASN A 29 -2.62 -4.34 -23.06
C ASN A 29 -2.33 -2.88 -22.67
N PHE A 30 -2.74 -2.46 -21.47
CA PHE A 30 -2.30 -1.17 -20.94
C PHE A 30 -0.95 -1.39 -20.26
N ASP A 31 0.09 -0.69 -20.69
CA ASP A 31 1.41 -0.85 -20.12
C ASP A 31 1.48 -0.32 -18.67
N ASP A 32 2.46 -0.80 -17.91
CA ASP A 32 2.56 -0.49 -16.47
C ASP A 32 2.75 1.03 -16.21
N PHE A 33 3.48 1.73 -17.09
CA PHE A 33 3.69 3.18 -16.96
C PHE A 33 2.41 3.98 -17.26
N GLY A 34 1.69 3.64 -18.32
CA GLY A 34 0.43 4.31 -18.66
C GLY A 34 -0.68 4.03 -17.65
N TYR A 35 -0.75 2.80 -17.13
CA TYR A 35 -1.67 2.46 -16.04
C TYR A 35 -1.34 3.28 -14.79
N ASN A 36 -0.06 3.31 -14.39
CA ASN A 36 0.39 4.10 -13.24
C ASN A 36 0.00 5.58 -13.38
N ALA A 37 0.21 6.18 -14.56
CA ALA A 37 -0.18 7.57 -14.78
C ALA A 37 -1.68 7.80 -14.60
N SER A 38 -2.52 6.93 -15.15
CA SER A 38 -3.98 7.01 -14.98
C SER A 38 -4.41 6.82 -13.52
N MET A 39 -3.73 5.92 -12.80
CA MET A 39 -3.93 5.68 -11.38
C MET A 39 -3.61 6.94 -10.56
N VAL A 40 -2.52 7.63 -10.86
CA VAL A 40 -2.14 8.85 -10.14
C VAL A 40 -3.19 9.96 -10.30
N PHE A 41 -3.82 10.10 -11.46
CA PHE A 41 -4.93 11.04 -11.62
C PHE A 41 -6.14 10.70 -10.75
N GLY A 42 -6.41 9.41 -10.50
CA GLY A 42 -7.44 8.99 -9.54
C GLY A 42 -7.06 9.34 -8.09
N ILE A 43 -5.78 9.24 -7.74
CA ILE A 43 -5.26 9.65 -6.43
C ILE A 43 -5.40 11.16 -6.25
N LEU A 44 -5.03 11.94 -7.28
CA LEU A 44 -5.18 13.40 -7.28
C LEU A 44 -6.64 13.82 -7.13
N LEU A 45 -7.55 13.18 -7.88
CA LEU A 45 -8.99 13.44 -7.74
C LEU A 45 -9.46 13.22 -6.30
N ASN A 46 -9.10 12.09 -5.69
CA ASN A 46 -9.46 11.78 -4.32
C ASN A 46 -8.87 12.78 -3.32
N ALA A 47 -7.59 13.13 -3.48
CA ALA A 47 -6.91 14.08 -2.60
C ALA A 47 -7.52 15.49 -2.70
N VAL A 48 -7.88 15.96 -3.90
CA VAL A 48 -8.57 17.24 -4.10
C VAL A 48 -9.93 17.26 -3.40
N ILE A 49 -10.72 16.18 -3.50
CA ILE A 49 -12.02 16.09 -2.83
C ILE A 49 -11.85 16.23 -1.31
N TRP A 50 -10.96 15.44 -0.71
CA TRP A 50 -10.72 15.48 0.73
C TRP A 50 -10.11 16.79 1.21
N PHE A 51 -9.32 17.42 0.36
CA PHE A 51 -8.77 18.74 0.60
C PHE A 51 -9.86 19.82 0.61
N VAL A 52 -10.74 19.84 -0.39
CA VAL A 52 -11.84 20.80 -0.48
C VAL A 52 -12.77 20.68 0.74
N ILE A 53 -13.10 19.46 1.17
CA ILE A 53 -13.94 19.21 2.34
C ILE A 53 -13.37 19.88 3.61
N ILE A 54 -12.06 19.82 3.84
CA ILE A 54 -11.45 20.44 5.02
C ILE A 54 -11.28 21.95 4.88
N SER A 55 -11.16 22.49 3.65
CA SER A 55 -11.11 23.94 3.41
C SER A 55 -12.36 24.62 3.98
N PHE A 56 -13.51 24.01 3.77
CA PHE A 56 -14.79 24.50 4.29
C PHE A 56 -14.92 24.41 5.81
N GLN A 57 -14.04 23.68 6.50
CA GLN A 57 -14.02 23.57 7.97
C GLN A 57 -13.10 24.58 8.65
N GLY A 58 -12.36 25.41 7.88
CA GLY A 58 -11.48 26.46 8.43
C GLY A 58 -10.22 25.94 9.16
N LYS A 59 -9.87 24.66 9.01
CA LYS A 59 -8.80 23.99 9.79
C LYS A 59 -7.40 24.03 9.15
N MET A 60 -7.09 25.01 8.30
CA MET A 60 -5.92 24.94 7.42
C MET A 60 -4.79 25.90 7.78
N CYS A 61 -3.58 25.34 7.91
CA CYS A 61 -2.31 26.05 7.81
C CYS A 61 -1.49 25.46 6.64
N PHE A 62 -0.97 26.33 5.76
CA PHE A 62 -0.11 25.95 4.63
C PHE A 62 1.33 26.44 4.80
N PRO A 63 2.12 25.82 5.68
CA PRO A 63 3.55 26.09 5.70
C PRO A 63 4.21 25.49 4.44
N PHE A 64 5.07 26.26 3.76
CA PHE A 64 5.73 25.82 2.52
C PHE A 64 6.66 24.60 2.75
N ALA A 65 7.52 24.64 3.75
CA ALA A 65 8.50 23.57 3.99
C ALA A 65 7.86 22.18 4.26
N PRO A 66 6.78 22.05 5.06
CA PRO A 66 6.13 20.77 5.27
C PRO A 66 5.43 20.20 4.04
N THR A 67 4.92 21.07 3.16
CA THR A 67 4.33 20.62 1.89
C THR A 67 5.38 20.10 0.91
N ALA A 68 6.60 20.64 0.92
CA ALA A 68 7.68 20.19 0.04
C ALA A 68 8.11 18.74 0.32
N LEU A 69 8.23 18.35 1.59
CA LEU A 69 8.59 16.96 1.94
C LEU A 69 7.50 15.97 1.52
N SER A 70 6.22 16.30 1.75
CA SER A 70 5.09 15.48 1.28
C SER A 70 5.02 15.41 -0.25
N PHE A 71 5.38 16.49 -0.95
CA PHE A 71 5.50 16.48 -2.40
C PHE A 71 6.59 15.51 -2.89
N ILE A 72 7.78 15.54 -2.28
CA ILE A 72 8.87 14.61 -2.62
C ILE A 72 8.43 13.16 -2.29
N ALA A 73 7.69 12.95 -1.19
CA ALA A 73 7.12 11.65 -0.86
C ALA A 73 6.21 11.13 -1.99
N GLY A 74 5.44 12.00 -2.65
CA GLY A 74 4.68 11.66 -3.85
C GLY A 74 5.53 11.21 -5.04
N VAL A 75 6.64 11.88 -5.28
CA VAL A 75 7.60 11.48 -6.33
C VAL A 75 8.18 10.10 -6.03
N VAL A 76 8.60 9.86 -4.77
CA VAL A 76 9.13 8.57 -4.28
C VAL A 76 8.07 7.46 -4.42
N TRP A 77 6.82 7.76 -4.06
CA TRP A 77 5.71 6.83 -4.16
C TRP A 77 5.49 6.31 -5.58
N VAL A 78 5.58 7.18 -6.60
CA VAL A 78 5.39 6.78 -8.00
C VAL A 78 6.39 5.71 -8.45
N PHE A 79 7.66 5.83 -8.04
CA PHE A 79 8.66 4.81 -8.36
C PHE A 79 8.30 3.47 -7.72
N GLY A 80 7.93 3.50 -6.44
CA GLY A 80 7.42 2.32 -5.73
C GLY A 80 6.24 1.68 -6.44
N ASN A 81 5.25 2.49 -6.82
CA ASN A 81 4.03 1.99 -7.45
C ASN A 81 4.29 1.37 -8.83
N ILE A 82 5.19 1.93 -9.64
CA ILE A 82 5.58 1.34 -10.93
C ILE A 82 6.27 -0.02 -10.71
N PHE A 83 7.16 -0.13 -9.73
CA PHE A 83 7.78 -1.41 -9.40
C PHE A 83 6.75 -2.43 -8.92
N LEU A 84 5.78 -2.00 -8.13
CA LEU A 84 4.70 -2.86 -7.68
C LEU A 84 3.81 -3.36 -8.82
N ILE A 85 3.33 -2.47 -9.67
CA ILE A 85 2.52 -2.85 -10.84
C ILE A 85 3.31 -3.85 -11.70
N SER A 86 4.60 -3.58 -11.92
CA SER A 86 5.49 -4.47 -12.67
C SER A 86 5.69 -5.82 -11.99
N ALA A 87 5.75 -5.88 -10.65
CA ALA A 87 5.81 -7.11 -9.89
C ALA A 87 4.51 -7.91 -10.02
N VAL A 88 3.36 -7.26 -9.81
CA VAL A 88 2.03 -7.88 -9.94
C VAL A 88 1.83 -8.49 -11.32
N SER A 89 2.23 -7.78 -12.39
CA SER A 89 2.17 -8.26 -13.77
C SER A 89 3.04 -9.51 -14.02
N ARG A 90 4.13 -9.69 -13.26
CA ARG A 90 5.13 -10.77 -13.44
C ARG A 90 4.91 -11.97 -12.54
N ILE A 91 4.73 -11.75 -11.24
CA ILE A 91 4.69 -12.81 -10.21
C ILE A 91 3.31 -12.96 -9.54
N GLY A 92 2.32 -12.17 -9.96
CA GLY A 92 0.95 -12.23 -9.42
C GLY A 92 0.73 -11.35 -8.19
N MET A 93 -0.53 -11.13 -7.81
CA MET A 93 -0.88 -10.24 -6.70
C MET A 93 -0.46 -10.83 -5.36
N ALA A 94 -0.91 -12.06 -5.03
CA ALA A 94 -0.66 -12.66 -3.72
C ALA A 94 0.84 -12.66 -3.32
N ARG A 95 1.72 -13.08 -4.25
CA ARG A 95 3.16 -13.10 -4.01
C ARG A 95 3.79 -11.71 -3.94
N SER A 96 3.36 -10.78 -4.79
CA SER A 96 3.87 -9.40 -4.74
C SER A 96 3.55 -8.77 -3.39
N PHE A 97 2.29 -8.86 -2.96
CA PHE A 97 1.84 -8.27 -1.69
C PHE A 97 2.50 -8.87 -0.46
N THR A 98 2.90 -10.13 -0.51
CA THR A 98 3.67 -10.74 0.59
C THR A 98 5.09 -10.17 0.69
N ILE A 99 5.76 -9.90 -0.44
CA ILE A 99 7.10 -9.28 -0.43
C ILE A 99 7.01 -7.81 -0.02
N ILE A 100 5.91 -7.12 -0.38
CA ILE A 100 5.67 -5.73 0.04
C ILE A 100 5.62 -5.61 1.56
N ASN A 101 5.26 -6.65 2.30
CA ASN A 101 5.21 -6.59 3.77
C ASN A 101 6.54 -6.24 4.44
N LEU A 102 7.66 -6.30 3.72
CA LEU A 102 8.94 -5.69 4.15
C LEU A 102 8.84 -4.19 4.42
N VAL A 103 7.85 -3.50 3.82
CA VAL A 103 7.50 -2.11 4.14
C VAL A 103 7.24 -1.92 5.63
N SER A 104 6.72 -2.94 6.31
CA SER A 104 6.45 -2.93 7.75
C SER A 104 7.73 -2.78 8.56
N ILE A 105 8.80 -3.49 8.18
CA ILE A 105 10.11 -3.39 8.84
C ILE A 105 10.72 -2.00 8.59
N ILE A 106 10.69 -1.54 7.33
CA ILE A 106 11.27 -0.25 6.95
C ILE A 106 10.54 0.90 7.65
N SER A 107 9.20 0.83 7.69
CA SER A 107 8.38 1.83 8.37
C SER A 107 8.53 1.75 9.89
N PHE A 108 8.68 0.56 10.47
CA PHE A 108 8.93 0.39 11.91
C PHE A 108 10.26 1.04 12.33
N VAL A 109 11.35 0.68 11.64
CA VAL A 109 12.68 1.25 11.91
C VAL A 109 12.69 2.75 11.64
N GLY A 110 12.11 3.19 10.52
CA GLY A 110 12.03 4.60 10.17
C GLY A 110 11.20 5.42 11.16
N ALA A 111 10.12 4.86 11.72
CA ALA A 111 9.29 5.53 12.71
C ALA A 111 10.05 5.77 14.02
N ILE A 112 10.83 4.79 14.46
CA ILE A 112 11.70 4.93 15.65
C ILE A 112 12.77 5.98 15.40
N LEU A 113 13.47 5.92 14.26
CA LEU A 113 14.61 6.79 13.97
C LEU A 113 14.21 8.24 13.66
N PHE A 114 13.17 8.45 12.85
CA PHE A 114 12.84 9.77 12.29
C PHE A 114 11.58 10.41 12.90
N LEU A 115 10.64 9.61 13.41
CA LEU A 115 9.40 10.13 14.01
C LEU A 115 9.46 10.16 15.54
N GLY A 116 10.50 9.58 16.14
CA GLY A 116 10.66 9.52 17.59
C GLY A 116 9.61 8.65 18.28
N GLU A 117 8.96 7.73 17.56
CA GLU A 117 7.99 6.80 18.12
C GLU A 117 8.68 5.80 19.08
N MET A 118 7.92 5.27 20.04
CA MET A 118 8.32 4.14 20.91
C MET A 118 9.55 4.39 21.79
N ARG A 119 9.74 5.62 22.29
CA ARG A 119 10.86 5.99 23.19
C ARG A 119 10.71 5.56 24.66
N VAL A 120 9.71 4.74 25.02
CA VAL A 120 9.24 4.66 26.42
C VAL A 120 9.48 3.32 27.12
N ALA A 121 9.56 2.18 26.42
CA ALA A 121 10.00 0.91 27.03
C ALA A 121 10.44 -0.14 26.00
N VAL A 122 11.60 -0.76 26.23
CA VAL A 122 12.18 -1.81 25.38
C VAL A 122 11.20 -2.99 25.17
N GLY A 123 10.38 -3.32 26.17
CA GLY A 123 9.36 -4.37 26.06
C GLY A 123 8.28 -4.10 25.00
N VAL A 124 7.93 -2.82 24.78
CA VAL A 124 6.93 -2.41 23.78
C VAL A 124 7.52 -2.57 22.37
N ILE A 125 8.80 -2.24 22.19
CA ILE A 125 9.54 -2.46 20.94
C ILE A 125 9.60 -3.95 20.60
N PHE A 126 9.93 -4.82 21.56
CA PHE A 126 9.97 -6.26 21.34
C PHE A 126 8.59 -6.85 21.00
N THR A 127 7.54 -6.39 21.68
CA THR A 127 6.16 -6.81 21.39
C THR A 127 5.75 -6.41 19.98
N ALA A 128 6.05 -5.18 19.56
CA ALA A 128 5.74 -4.72 18.23
C ALA A 128 6.53 -5.50 17.15
N LEU A 129 7.84 -5.70 17.36
CA LEU A 129 8.68 -6.51 16.46
C LEU A 129 8.16 -7.95 16.34
N ALA A 130 7.80 -8.59 17.46
CA ALA A 130 7.22 -9.92 17.45
C ALA A 130 5.93 -9.95 16.61
N GLY A 131 5.05 -8.96 16.79
CA GLY A 131 3.85 -8.78 15.96
C GLY A 131 4.17 -8.66 14.46
N VAL A 132 5.18 -7.84 14.08
CA VAL A 132 5.63 -7.72 12.68
C VAL A 132 6.09 -9.07 12.12
N PHE A 133 6.91 -9.82 12.85
CA PHE A 133 7.40 -11.12 12.39
C PHE A 133 6.28 -12.16 12.26
N ILE A 134 5.31 -12.18 13.18
CA ILE A 134 4.14 -13.06 13.12
C ILE A 134 3.25 -12.70 11.90
N ILE A 135 3.00 -11.40 11.66
CA ILE A 135 2.25 -10.96 10.48
C ILE A 135 2.95 -11.42 9.20
N MET A 136 4.27 -11.25 9.12
CA MET A 136 5.06 -11.66 7.96
C MET A 136 5.04 -13.17 7.74
N SER A 137 5.12 -13.98 8.80
CA SER A 137 5.06 -15.44 8.68
C SER A 137 3.69 -15.92 8.19
N GLY A 138 2.60 -15.35 8.70
CA GLY A 138 1.24 -15.61 8.22
C GLY A 138 1.06 -15.23 6.74
N CYS A 139 1.57 -14.07 6.34
CA CYS A 139 1.55 -13.63 4.94
C CYS A 139 2.40 -14.55 4.03
N ALA A 140 3.56 -15.00 4.50
CA ALA A 140 4.40 -15.95 3.79
C ALA A 140 3.67 -17.27 3.53
N LEU A 141 2.95 -17.80 4.54
CA LEU A 141 2.11 -18.99 4.39
C LEU A 141 1.01 -18.79 3.36
N ILE A 142 0.31 -17.66 3.39
CA ILE A 142 -0.72 -17.30 2.39
C ILE A 142 -0.14 -17.38 0.97
N THR A 143 1.08 -16.88 0.73
CA THR A 143 1.72 -16.95 -0.60
C THR A 143 1.96 -18.37 -1.09
N LEU A 144 2.39 -19.29 -0.20
CA LEU A 144 2.69 -20.68 -0.58
C LEU A 144 1.48 -21.43 -1.16
N THR A 145 0.27 -20.90 -0.94
CA THR A 145 -0.99 -21.50 -1.40
C THR A 145 -1.39 -21.08 -2.81
N THR A 146 -0.79 -20.02 -3.33
CA THR A 146 -1.13 -19.47 -4.66
C THR A 146 -0.23 -20.07 -5.73
N SER A 147 -0.80 -20.91 -6.60
CA SER A 147 -0.04 -21.73 -7.56
C SER A 147 -0.06 -21.13 -8.96
N ARG A 148 1.11 -20.85 -9.54
CA ARG A 148 1.33 -20.91 -10.99
C ARG A 148 2.79 -21.20 -11.33
N LYS A 149 3.09 -22.47 -11.63
CA LYS A 149 4.44 -23.04 -11.84
C LYS A 149 5.34 -22.30 -12.86
N GLU A 150 4.82 -21.53 -13.82
CA GLU A 150 5.66 -20.91 -14.86
C GLU A 150 5.93 -19.40 -14.69
N LYS A 151 4.95 -18.58 -14.27
CA LYS A 151 5.19 -17.14 -13.99
C LYS A 151 5.91 -16.89 -12.66
N MET A 152 5.95 -17.90 -11.78
CA MET A 152 6.54 -17.86 -10.44
C MET A 152 8.08 -17.81 -10.39
N LYS A 153 8.82 -17.92 -11.50
CA LYS A 153 10.31 -17.88 -11.45
C LYS A 153 10.92 -16.53 -11.83
N SER A 154 10.11 -15.47 -12.03
CA SER A 154 10.65 -14.18 -12.45
C SER A 154 11.48 -13.49 -11.35
N LYS A 155 12.82 -13.67 -11.39
CA LYS A 155 13.77 -12.97 -10.50
C LYS A 155 13.56 -11.45 -10.53
N LYS A 156 13.28 -10.89 -11.71
CA LYS A 156 12.97 -9.46 -11.88
C LYS A 156 11.70 -9.03 -11.13
N GLY A 157 10.65 -9.85 -11.13
CA GLY A 157 9.42 -9.55 -10.38
C GLY A 157 9.63 -9.52 -8.87
N LEU A 158 10.47 -10.42 -8.34
CA LEU A 158 10.85 -10.42 -6.91
C LEU A 158 11.64 -9.17 -6.54
N ILE A 159 12.62 -8.80 -7.38
CA ILE A 159 13.41 -7.57 -7.18
C ILE A 159 12.51 -6.35 -7.19
N TYR A 160 11.55 -6.25 -8.12
CA TYR A 160 10.63 -5.12 -8.17
C TYR A 160 9.71 -5.06 -6.96
N ALA A 161 9.20 -6.19 -6.46
CA ALA A 161 8.42 -6.19 -5.23
C ALA A 161 9.24 -5.71 -4.02
N PHE A 162 10.50 -6.16 -3.90
CA PHE A 162 11.42 -5.72 -2.86
C PHE A 162 11.72 -4.21 -2.94
N LEU A 163 12.06 -3.72 -4.14
CA LEU A 163 12.30 -2.29 -4.36
C LEU A 163 11.06 -1.47 -4.02
N SER A 164 9.87 -1.93 -4.40
CA SER A 164 8.62 -1.27 -4.03
C SER A 164 8.46 -1.13 -2.52
N SER A 165 8.82 -2.15 -1.73
CA SER A 165 8.75 -2.08 -0.26
C SER A 165 9.62 -0.95 0.29
N PHE A 166 10.81 -0.76 -0.28
CA PHE A 166 11.72 0.30 0.11
C PHE A 166 11.13 1.68 -0.17
N PHE A 167 10.70 1.95 -1.41
CA PHE A 167 10.06 3.22 -1.76
C PHE A 167 8.80 3.48 -0.91
N PHE A 168 8.03 2.43 -0.63
CA PHE A 168 6.84 2.54 0.21
C PHE A 168 7.12 2.84 1.68
N GLY A 169 8.17 2.26 2.24
CA GLY A 169 8.58 2.55 3.60
C GLY A 169 9.09 3.97 3.70
N SER A 170 9.92 4.38 2.75
CA SER A 170 10.47 5.74 2.70
C SER A 170 9.38 6.82 2.59
N PHE A 171 8.42 6.71 1.65
CA PHE A 171 7.41 7.76 1.52
C PHE A 171 6.51 7.86 2.75
N ASN A 172 6.17 6.72 3.39
CA ASN A 172 5.37 6.71 4.62
C ASN A 172 6.04 7.51 5.73
N ILE A 173 7.35 7.35 5.92
CA ILE A 173 8.11 8.13 6.90
C ILE A 173 8.12 9.61 6.53
N MET A 174 8.36 9.94 5.26
CA MET A 174 8.42 11.34 4.80
C MET A 174 7.09 12.06 5.03
N ILE A 175 5.97 11.47 4.62
CA ILE A 175 4.65 12.10 4.78
C ILE A 175 4.25 12.20 6.26
N MET A 176 4.55 11.18 7.06
CA MET A 176 4.24 11.20 8.49
C MET A 176 5.15 12.14 9.28
N TYR A 177 6.37 12.40 8.82
CA TYR A 177 7.20 13.46 9.37
C TYR A 177 6.57 14.84 9.13
N SER A 178 6.08 15.09 7.92
CA SER A 178 5.33 16.33 7.62
C SER A 178 4.10 16.49 8.52
N ILE A 179 3.36 15.41 8.76
CA ILE A 179 2.12 15.45 9.56
C ILE A 179 2.42 15.58 11.06
N ASN A 180 3.20 14.65 11.62
CA ASN A 180 3.36 14.51 13.07
C ASN A 180 4.41 15.47 13.65
N ILE A 181 5.48 15.76 12.91
CA ILE A 181 6.59 16.60 13.40
C ILE A 181 6.43 18.04 12.97
N GLN A 182 6.08 18.26 11.71
CA GLN A 182 5.96 19.62 11.15
C GLN A 182 4.53 20.19 11.23
N GLY A 183 3.57 19.42 11.75
CA GLY A 183 2.19 19.88 11.99
C GLY A 183 1.36 20.10 10.72
N LEU A 184 1.72 19.49 9.59
CA LEU A 184 0.93 19.60 8.36
C LEU A 184 -0.37 18.81 8.49
N HIS A 185 -1.49 19.41 8.09
CA HIS A 185 -2.77 18.71 8.11
C HIS A 185 -2.76 17.50 7.15
N VAL A 186 -3.31 16.36 7.58
CA VAL A 186 -3.34 15.07 6.84
C VAL A 186 -3.76 15.24 5.38
N ASN A 187 -4.89 15.90 5.10
CA ASN A 187 -5.35 16.04 3.72
C ASN A 187 -4.49 17.01 2.88
N ALA A 188 -3.82 17.98 3.49
CA ALA A 188 -2.86 18.85 2.79
C ALA A 188 -1.58 18.07 2.43
N ALA A 189 -1.13 17.20 3.34
CA ALA A 189 -0.04 16.26 3.07
C ALA A 189 -0.41 15.28 1.94
N ALA A 190 -1.63 14.73 1.97
CA ALA A 190 -2.14 13.84 0.92
C ALA A 190 -2.27 14.54 -0.44
N LEU A 191 -2.75 15.80 -0.47
CA LEU A 191 -2.77 16.61 -1.70
C LEU A 191 -1.35 16.86 -2.23
N SER A 192 -0.42 17.25 -1.35
CA SER A 192 0.98 17.48 -1.73
C SER A 192 1.61 16.21 -2.31
N LEU A 193 1.36 15.06 -1.69
CA LEU A 193 1.77 13.74 -2.19
C LEU A 193 1.17 13.45 -3.56
N ALA A 194 -0.13 13.71 -3.77
CA ALA A 194 -0.78 13.46 -5.04
C ALA A 194 -0.24 14.36 -6.17
N LEU A 195 0.08 15.63 -5.87
CA LEU A 195 0.70 16.56 -6.82
C LEU A 195 2.11 16.11 -7.20
N GLY A 196 2.94 15.74 -6.22
CA GLY A 196 4.27 15.21 -6.46
C GLY A 196 4.26 13.91 -7.26
N GLY A 197 3.32 13.02 -6.94
CA GLY A 197 3.11 11.80 -7.71
C GLY A 197 2.65 12.09 -9.14
N THR A 198 1.76 13.07 -9.34
CA THR A 198 1.29 13.45 -10.68
C THR A 198 2.44 13.96 -11.53
N LEU A 199 3.25 14.87 -10.98
CA LEU A 199 4.45 15.35 -11.67
C LEU A 199 5.40 14.20 -11.99
N GLY A 200 5.70 13.33 -11.02
CA GLY A 200 6.57 12.18 -11.21
C GLY A 200 6.09 11.25 -12.34
N ALA A 201 4.79 10.93 -12.36
CA ALA A 201 4.21 10.08 -13.39
C ALA A 201 4.27 10.71 -14.79
N VAL A 202 3.96 12.01 -14.91
CA VAL A 202 4.05 12.76 -16.17
C VAL A 202 5.49 12.82 -16.68
N VAL A 203 6.45 13.14 -15.81
CA VAL A 203 7.89 13.18 -16.17
C VAL A 203 8.37 11.82 -16.66
N ILE A 204 7.94 10.73 -16.02
CA ILE A 204 8.28 9.37 -16.46
C ILE A 204 7.69 9.06 -17.83
N LEU A 205 6.43 9.43 -18.09
CA LEU A 205 5.81 9.24 -19.41
C LEU A 205 6.54 10.02 -20.50
N LEU A 206 6.92 11.28 -20.23
CA LEU A 206 7.69 12.11 -21.15
C LEU A 206 9.06 11.49 -21.44
N LYS A 207 9.83 11.12 -20.40
CA LYS A 207 11.14 10.47 -20.55
C LYS A 207 11.09 9.13 -21.29
N LYS A 208 9.96 8.42 -21.22
CA LYS A 208 9.75 7.16 -21.95
C LYS A 208 9.17 7.35 -23.35
N GLY A 209 8.89 8.58 -23.78
CA GLY A 209 8.26 8.86 -25.08
C GLY A 209 6.84 8.28 -25.20
N LYS A 210 6.17 8.00 -24.08
CA LYS A 210 4.90 7.27 -24.03
C LYS A 210 3.67 8.17 -23.93
N ILE A 211 3.84 9.49 -23.95
CA ILE A 211 2.73 10.43 -23.77
C ILE A 211 1.65 10.26 -24.85
N ARG A 212 2.05 10.15 -26.13
CA ARG A 212 1.10 9.95 -27.25
C ARG A 212 0.42 8.59 -27.18
N TYR A 213 1.17 7.54 -26.81
CA TYR A 213 0.61 6.22 -26.57
C TYR A 213 -0.45 6.28 -25.46
N TRP A 214 -0.15 6.96 -24.35
CA TRP A 214 -1.07 7.10 -23.22
C TRP A 214 -2.38 7.77 -23.61
N PHE A 215 -2.37 8.85 -24.41
CA PHE A 215 -3.61 9.46 -24.88
C PHE A 215 -4.43 8.59 -25.85
N ASN A 216 -3.77 7.68 -26.57
CA ASN A 216 -4.39 6.87 -27.62
C ASN A 216 -4.96 5.53 -27.12
N VAL A 217 -4.70 5.13 -25.86
CA VAL A 217 -5.28 3.89 -25.35
C VAL A 217 -6.80 4.03 -25.13
N ARG A 218 -7.48 2.88 -24.99
CA ARG A 218 -8.93 2.85 -24.81
C ARG A 218 -9.33 3.66 -23.56
N LYS A 219 -10.28 4.60 -23.71
CA LYS A 219 -10.81 5.42 -22.59
C LYS A 219 -11.24 4.61 -21.37
N ARG A 220 -11.83 3.43 -21.59
CA ARG A 220 -12.20 2.49 -20.51
C ARG A 220 -11.02 2.07 -19.62
N TRP A 221 -9.80 1.98 -20.18
CA TRP A 221 -8.61 1.60 -19.43
C TRP A 221 -8.08 2.75 -18.57
N HIS A 222 -8.25 4.00 -19.00
CA HIS A 222 -8.04 5.14 -18.13
C HIS A 222 -9.04 5.13 -16.97
N GLY A 223 -10.32 4.89 -17.26
CA GLY A 223 -11.34 4.76 -16.21
C GLY A 223 -11.00 3.69 -15.18
N LEU A 224 -10.53 2.51 -15.61
CA LEU A 224 -10.05 1.46 -14.71
C LEU A 224 -8.81 1.88 -13.92
N GLY A 225 -7.84 2.54 -14.56
CA GLY A 225 -6.67 3.10 -13.86
C GLY A 225 -7.07 4.11 -12.79
N VAL A 226 -7.91 5.08 -13.14
CA VAL A 226 -8.46 6.09 -12.23
C VAL A 226 -9.22 5.42 -11.08
N SER A 227 -10.01 4.37 -11.33
CA SER A 227 -10.70 3.64 -10.26
C SER A 227 -9.72 2.98 -9.28
N GLY A 228 -8.62 2.39 -9.76
CA GLY A 228 -7.54 1.89 -8.91
C GLY A 228 -6.88 3.02 -8.09
N GLY A 229 -6.77 4.21 -8.69
CA GLY A 229 -6.26 5.41 -8.03
C GLY A 229 -7.17 5.92 -6.91
N VAL A 230 -8.48 5.94 -7.14
CA VAL A 230 -9.47 6.32 -6.12
C VAL A 230 -9.46 5.34 -4.96
N LEU A 231 -9.38 4.03 -5.24
CA LEU A 231 -9.21 3.01 -4.21
C LEU A 231 -7.94 3.27 -3.39
N TRP A 232 -6.79 3.49 -4.04
CA TRP A 232 -5.56 3.80 -3.30
C TRP A 232 -5.67 5.10 -2.50
N GLY A 233 -6.20 6.18 -3.08
CA GLY A 233 -6.36 7.48 -2.41
C GLY A 233 -7.22 7.39 -1.16
N MET A 234 -8.32 6.64 -1.22
CA MET A 234 -9.17 6.38 -0.06
C MET A 234 -8.43 5.59 1.02
N GLY A 235 -7.71 4.53 0.61
CA GLY A 235 -6.85 3.78 1.52
C GLY A 235 -5.81 4.66 2.20
N ASN A 236 -5.20 5.58 1.45
CA ASN A 236 -4.17 6.49 1.92
C ASN A 236 -4.70 7.52 2.94
N ILE A 237 -5.85 8.15 2.70
CA ILE A 237 -6.41 9.08 3.69
C ILE A 237 -6.72 8.36 5.02
N LEU A 238 -7.38 7.21 4.95
CA LEU A 238 -7.71 6.42 6.14
C LEU A 238 -6.45 5.91 6.86
N SER A 239 -5.44 5.46 6.13
CA SER A 239 -4.18 5.02 6.71
C SER A 239 -3.41 6.15 7.37
N LEU A 240 -3.37 7.35 6.79
CA LEU A 240 -2.70 8.51 7.39
C LEU A 240 -3.37 8.93 8.71
N TYR A 241 -4.70 8.93 8.77
CA TYR A 241 -5.41 9.17 10.03
C TYR A 241 -5.17 8.06 11.07
N ALA A 242 -5.05 6.80 10.65
CA ALA A 242 -4.67 5.71 11.57
C ALA A 242 -3.24 5.90 12.09
N MET A 243 -2.27 6.16 11.20
CA MET A 243 -0.87 6.42 11.53
C MET A 243 -0.71 7.61 12.47
N GLN A 244 -1.49 8.68 12.29
CA GLN A 244 -1.48 9.84 13.19
C GLN A 244 -1.98 9.49 14.60
N LYS A 245 -2.91 8.54 14.74
CA LYS A 245 -3.53 8.18 16.02
C LYS A 245 -2.74 7.15 16.83
N ILE A 246 -2.19 6.14 16.18
CA ILE A 246 -1.55 5.00 16.87
C ILE A 246 -0.08 4.79 16.47
N GLY A 247 0.48 5.69 15.66
CA GLY A 247 1.86 5.61 15.19
C GLY A 247 2.04 4.74 13.95
N VAL A 248 3.08 5.04 13.18
CA VAL A 248 3.48 4.33 11.96
C VAL A 248 4.01 2.94 12.28
N SER A 249 4.75 2.82 13.37
CA SER A 249 5.37 1.56 13.84
C SER A 249 4.33 0.47 14.13
N ILE A 250 3.13 0.84 14.58
CA ILE A 250 2.04 -0.09 14.91
C ILE A 250 1.07 -0.25 13.74
N SER A 251 0.60 0.86 13.16
CA SER A 251 -0.45 0.82 12.14
C SER A 251 -0.01 0.21 10.81
N VAL A 252 1.21 0.49 10.31
CA VAL A 252 1.65 0.00 9.00
C VAL A 252 1.68 -1.53 8.95
N PRO A 253 2.33 -2.25 9.90
CA PRO A 253 2.28 -3.70 9.89
C PRO A 253 0.86 -4.27 9.94
N MET A 254 -0.04 -3.66 10.71
CA MET A 254 -1.45 -4.09 10.79
C MET A 254 -2.17 -3.93 9.44
N ILE A 255 -2.03 -2.77 8.81
CA ILE A 255 -2.58 -2.49 7.47
C ILE A 255 -2.05 -3.52 6.46
N GLN A 256 -0.75 -3.79 6.49
CA GLN A 256 -0.10 -4.73 5.58
C GLN A 256 -0.59 -6.17 5.75
N GLY A 257 -0.81 -6.60 7.00
CA GLY A 257 -1.41 -7.90 7.30
C GLY A 257 -2.80 -8.05 6.68
N PHE A 258 -3.72 -7.13 6.99
CA PHE A 258 -5.07 -7.17 6.44
C PHE A 258 -5.10 -6.98 4.91
N MET A 259 -4.24 -6.13 4.37
CA MET A 259 -4.15 -5.88 2.93
C MET A 259 -3.73 -7.15 2.19
N THR A 260 -2.80 -7.93 2.75
CA THR A 260 -2.37 -9.22 2.18
C THR A 260 -3.53 -10.21 2.13
N ILE A 261 -4.33 -10.28 3.20
CA ILE A 261 -5.53 -11.13 3.26
C ILE A 261 -6.52 -10.73 2.16
N VAL A 262 -6.88 -9.44 2.07
CA VAL A 262 -7.83 -8.93 1.06
C VAL A 262 -7.34 -9.20 -0.36
N SER A 263 -6.08 -8.91 -0.66
CA SER A 263 -5.49 -9.17 -1.98
C SER A 263 -5.52 -10.66 -2.32
N ALA A 264 -5.20 -11.53 -1.37
CA ALA A 264 -5.22 -12.97 -1.60
C ALA A 264 -6.65 -13.48 -1.84
N LEU A 265 -7.65 -12.95 -1.11
CA LEU A 265 -9.06 -13.27 -1.35
C LEU A 265 -9.50 -12.90 -2.78
N TRP A 266 -9.13 -11.72 -3.29
CA TRP A 266 -9.38 -11.37 -4.70
C TRP A 266 -8.70 -12.37 -5.66
N GLY A 267 -7.45 -12.76 -5.36
CA GLY A 267 -6.70 -13.77 -6.12
C GLY A 267 -7.44 -15.11 -6.20
N ILE A 268 -7.94 -15.59 -5.06
CA ILE A 268 -8.59 -16.91 -4.93
C ILE A 268 -10.00 -16.90 -5.51
N VAL A 269 -10.84 -15.95 -5.09
CA VAL A 269 -12.28 -15.96 -5.38
C VAL A 269 -12.56 -15.47 -6.80
N VAL A 270 -11.94 -14.36 -7.19
CA VAL A 270 -12.27 -13.68 -8.45
C VAL A 270 -11.34 -14.10 -9.58
N PHE A 271 -10.04 -14.10 -9.33
CA PHE A 271 -9.06 -14.48 -10.35
C PHE A 271 -8.81 -15.98 -10.42
N ARG A 272 -9.43 -16.76 -9.51
CA ARG A 272 -9.35 -18.23 -9.47
C ARG A 272 -7.91 -18.73 -9.53
N GLU A 273 -6.98 -18.03 -8.89
CA GLU A 273 -5.54 -18.33 -8.91
C GLU A 273 -5.19 -19.70 -8.26
N MET A 274 -6.17 -20.37 -7.62
CA MET A 274 -6.05 -21.73 -7.06
C MET A 274 -6.71 -22.83 -7.91
N HIS A 275 -7.34 -22.50 -9.04
CA HIS A 275 -8.11 -23.47 -9.83
C HIS A 275 -7.23 -24.46 -10.60
N ASP A 276 -5.99 -24.07 -10.92
CA ASP A 276 -5.00 -24.92 -11.62
C ASP A 276 -4.29 -25.91 -10.65
N VAL A 277 -4.72 -25.99 -9.39
CA VAL A 277 -4.17 -26.90 -8.37
C VAL A 277 -4.98 -28.19 -8.34
N ILE A 278 -4.31 -29.35 -8.42
CA ILE A 278 -4.91 -30.68 -8.25
C ILE A 278 -5.85 -30.68 -7.03
N PRO A 279 -7.11 -31.17 -7.12
CA PRO A 279 -8.13 -31.02 -6.07
C PRO A 279 -7.66 -31.37 -4.65
N GLU A 280 -6.89 -32.44 -4.47
CA GLU A 280 -6.32 -32.81 -3.17
C GLU A 280 -5.34 -31.76 -2.62
N ARG A 281 -4.49 -31.21 -3.51
CA ARG A 281 -3.56 -30.13 -3.16
C ARG A 281 -4.29 -28.81 -2.92
N ARG A 282 -5.46 -28.61 -3.54
CA ARG A 282 -6.30 -27.42 -3.34
C ARG A 282 -6.90 -27.39 -1.93
N LYS A 283 -7.38 -28.52 -1.41
CA LYS A 283 -7.84 -28.62 0.00
C LYS A 283 -6.71 -28.28 0.97
N LYS A 284 -5.51 -28.83 0.77
CA LYS A 284 -4.32 -28.51 1.57
C LYS A 284 -3.93 -27.03 1.46
N ALA A 285 -3.98 -26.45 0.26
CA ALA A 285 -3.69 -25.03 0.04
C ALA A 285 -4.68 -24.12 0.78
N LEU A 286 -5.98 -24.46 0.79
CA LEU A 286 -6.98 -23.71 1.55
C LEU A 286 -6.75 -23.79 3.07
N ILE A 287 -6.35 -24.96 3.59
CA ILE A 287 -6.02 -25.10 5.03
C ILE A 287 -4.81 -24.22 5.38
N ILE A 288 -3.75 -24.25 4.58
CA ILE A 288 -2.56 -23.39 4.78
C ILE A 288 -2.94 -21.91 4.68
N PHE A 289 -3.87 -21.57 3.79
CA PHE A 289 -4.36 -20.20 3.64
C PHE A 289 -5.10 -19.74 4.89
N MET A 290 -6.03 -20.56 5.41
CA MET A 290 -6.73 -20.30 6.67
C MET A 290 -5.76 -20.16 7.85
N ALA A 291 -4.78 -21.06 7.96
CA ALA A 291 -3.74 -20.98 8.99
C ALA A 291 -2.93 -19.69 8.87
N GLY A 292 -2.53 -19.30 7.66
CA GLY A 292 -1.82 -18.05 7.40
C GLY A 292 -2.63 -16.82 7.80
N MET A 293 -3.94 -16.79 7.51
CA MET A 293 -4.83 -15.72 7.96
C MET A 293 -4.93 -15.64 9.49
N ILE A 294 -5.11 -16.79 10.16
CA ILE A 294 -5.17 -16.85 11.63
C ILE A 294 -3.88 -16.33 12.25
N ILE A 295 -2.72 -16.75 11.72
CA ILE A 295 -1.41 -16.28 12.18
C ILE A 295 -1.26 -14.77 11.94
N THR A 296 -1.66 -14.26 10.78
CA THR A 296 -1.64 -12.82 10.50
C THR A 296 -2.52 -12.03 11.48
N ILE A 297 -3.74 -12.51 11.77
CA ILE A 297 -4.64 -11.88 12.75
C ILE A 297 -4.06 -11.95 14.17
N ALA A 298 -3.43 -13.08 14.54
CA ALA A 298 -2.74 -13.19 15.82
C ALA A 298 -1.58 -12.19 15.93
N GLY A 299 -0.81 -11.99 14.86
CA GLY A 299 0.25 -10.97 14.82
C GLY A 299 -0.29 -9.54 14.93
N VAL A 300 -1.45 -9.25 14.31
CA VAL A 300 -2.18 -7.98 14.48
C VAL A 300 -2.63 -7.80 15.93
N TRP A 301 -3.09 -8.85 16.59
CA TRP A 301 -3.47 -8.79 18.00
C TRP A 301 -2.27 -8.52 18.90
N VAL A 302 -1.12 -9.17 18.65
CA VAL A 302 0.13 -8.96 19.40
C VAL A 302 0.64 -7.53 19.24
N ILE A 303 0.74 -7.01 18.00
CA ILE A 303 1.21 -5.63 17.79
C ILE A 303 0.27 -4.60 18.39
N ASN A 304 -1.04 -4.88 18.46
CA ASN A 304 -2.01 -4.02 19.13
C ASN A 304 -1.82 -3.95 20.65
N GLN A 305 -1.12 -4.91 21.28
CA GLN A 305 -0.72 -4.82 22.70
C GLN A 305 0.49 -3.89 22.92
N ALA A 306 1.15 -3.44 21.84
CA ALA A 306 2.24 -2.48 21.90
C ALA A 306 1.73 -1.02 21.83
N TYR A 307 0.42 -0.82 21.71
CA TYR A 307 -0.26 0.48 21.72
C TYR A 307 -0.73 0.86 23.14
#